data_AF-X0WHI9-F1
#
_entry.id   AF-X0WHI9-F1
#
_cell.length_a   1.000
_cell.length_b   1.000
_cell.length_c   1.000
_cell.angle_alpha   90.00
_cell.angle_beta   90.00
_cell.angle_gamma   90.00
#
_symmetry.space_group_name_H-M   'P 1'
#
loop_
_entity.id
_entity.type
_entity.pdbx_description
1 polymer ?
#
loop_
_entity_poly.entity_id
_entity_poly.type
_entity_poly.pdbx_seq_one_letter_code
_entity_poly.pdbx_strand_id
1 'polypeptide(L)'
;MPDQVVRSKNSLTMLVIVAYLVIGILYAVKTPPWQVPDEPAHYNYIKYLAENSRLPVLQMGDYPHDYLEEIKAKHFPPEMSIEPLRYEFHQPPLYYILATIVYKLFAGRLLPLRLVSVLLGCCLLWV
;
A
#
# COMPACT_ATOMS: atom_id res chain seq x y z
N MET A 1 4.08 -31.18 -31.38
CA MET A 1 3.49 -31.24 -30.02
C MET A 1 4.09 -30.29 -28.95
N PRO A 2 4.98 -29.31 -29.23
CA PRO A 2 5.38 -28.32 -28.21
C PRO A 2 4.38 -27.15 -28.03
N ASP A 3 3.63 -26.78 -29.09
CA ASP A 3 2.74 -25.61 -29.07
C ASP A 3 1.57 -25.73 -28.07
N GLN A 4 1.06 -26.95 -27.86
CA GLN A 4 -0.04 -27.21 -26.92
C GLN A 4 0.41 -27.00 -25.47
N VAL A 5 1.64 -27.40 -25.14
CA VAL A 5 2.21 -27.26 -23.79
C VAL A 5 2.51 -25.78 -23.49
N VAL A 6 3.10 -25.05 -24.44
CA VAL A 6 3.35 -23.60 -24.30
C VAL A 6 2.05 -22.83 -24.15
N ARG A 7 1.02 -23.15 -24.96
CA ARG A 7 -0.30 -22.51 -24.89
C ARG A 7 -1.01 -22.77 -23.56
N SER A 8 -0.92 -23.99 -23.02
CA SER A 8 -1.54 -24.35 -21.73
C SER A 8 -0.93 -23.59 -20.53
N LYS A 9 0.39 -23.40 -20.54
CA LYS A 9 1.10 -22.64 -19.50
C LYS A 9 0.69 -21.18 -19.51
N ASN A 10 0.61 -20.57 -20.69
CA ASN A 10 0.17 -19.18 -20.83
C ASN A 10 -1.29 -18.99 -20.39
N SER A 11 -2.18 -19.95 -20.68
CA SER A 11 -3.56 -19.90 -20.20
C SER A 11 -3.67 -20.01 -18.67
N LEU A 12 -2.86 -20.85 -18.03
CA LEU A 12 -2.83 -20.98 -16.57
C LEU A 12 -2.29 -19.70 -15.91
N THR A 13 -1.16 -19.16 -16.40
CA THR A 13 -0.61 -17.89 -15.88
C THR A 13 -1.62 -16.76 -15.99
N MET A 14 -2.31 -16.64 -17.14
CA MET A 14 -3.37 -15.64 -17.31
C MET A 14 -4.52 -15.84 -16.33
N LEU A 15 -4.94 -17.08 -16.08
CA LEU A 15 -5.97 -17.36 -15.08
C LEU A 15 -5.53 -16.91 -13.67
N VAL A 16 -4.29 -17.20 -13.29
CA VAL A 16 -3.72 -16.77 -12.01
C VAL A 16 -3.67 -15.25 -11.90
N ILE A 17 -3.21 -14.55 -12.95
CA ILE A 17 -3.16 -13.09 -12.98
C ILE A 17 -4.56 -12.49 -12.84
N VAL A 18 -5.55 -13.00 -13.58
CA VAL A 18 -6.93 -12.52 -13.48
C VAL A 18 -7.48 -12.76 -12.08
N ALA A 19 -7.28 -13.95 -11.50
CA ALA A 19 -7.71 -14.25 -10.14
C ALA A 19 -7.05 -13.31 -9.11
N TYR A 20 -5.74 -13.10 -9.23
CA TYR A 20 -4.98 -12.18 -8.38
C TYR A 20 -5.51 -10.74 -8.49
N LEU A 21 -5.74 -10.23 -9.69
CA LEU A 21 -6.26 -8.88 -9.90
C LEU A 21 -7.66 -8.72 -9.29
N VAL A 22 -8.55 -9.69 -9.51
CA VAL A 22 -9.91 -9.66 -8.94
C VAL A 22 -9.84 -9.63 -7.42
N ILE A 23 -9.08 -10.54 -6.81
CA ILE A 23 -8.97 -10.62 -5.35
C ILE A 23 -8.28 -9.37 -4.78
N GLY A 24 -7.17 -8.93 -5.37
CA GLY A 24 -6.39 -7.78 -4.92
C GLY A 24 -7.17 -6.46 -5.02
N ILE A 25 -7.91 -6.25 -6.11
CA ILE A 25 -8.78 -5.08 -6.28
C ILE A 25 -9.93 -5.12 -5.27
N LEU A 26 -10.58 -6.28 -5.11
CA LEU A 26 -11.66 -6.43 -4.12
C LEU A 26 -11.15 -6.15 -2.71
N TYR A 27 -9.98 -6.67 -2.34
CA TYR A 27 -9.35 -6.38 -1.05
C TYR A 27 -9.07 -4.89 -0.88
N ALA A 28 -8.48 -4.23 -1.90
CA ALA A 28 -8.18 -2.80 -1.86
C ALA A 28 -9.44 -1.92 -1.73
N VAL A 29 -10.56 -2.32 -2.34
CA VAL A 29 -11.84 -1.60 -2.31
C VAL A 29 -12.64 -1.87 -1.04
N LYS A 30 -12.66 -3.12 -0.56
CA LYS A 30 -13.54 -3.55 0.55
C LYS A 30 -12.94 -3.36 1.92
N THR A 31 -11.62 -3.25 2.04
CA THR A 31 -10.97 -2.99 3.33
C THR A 31 -11.24 -1.54 3.75
N PRO A 32 -11.78 -1.27 4.95
CA PRO A 32 -11.93 0.10 5.42
C PRO A 32 -10.56 0.80 5.52
N PRO A 33 -10.50 2.14 5.50
CA PRO A 33 -9.26 2.87 5.70
C PRO A 33 -8.56 2.46 7.00
N TRP A 34 -7.24 2.33 6.97
CA TRP A 34 -6.36 2.18 8.14
C TRP A 34 -6.43 0.82 8.85
N GLN A 35 -7.29 -0.10 8.38
CA GLN A 35 -7.47 -1.44 8.96
C GLN A 35 -6.41 -2.46 8.51
N VAL A 36 -5.60 -2.11 7.52
CA VAL A 36 -4.46 -2.94 7.10
C VAL A 36 -3.28 -2.63 8.03
N PRO A 37 -2.54 -3.65 8.52
CA PRO A 37 -1.33 -3.43 9.31
C PRO A 37 -0.40 -2.41 8.64
N ASP A 38 0.09 -1.46 9.43
CA ASP A 38 1.08 -0.44 9.06
C ASP A 38 0.69 0.52 7.92
N GLU A 39 -0.48 0.33 7.28
CA GLU A 39 -1.01 1.22 6.23
C GLU A 39 -1.00 2.70 6.62
N PRO A 40 -1.42 3.09 7.84
CA PRO A 40 -1.34 4.49 8.28
C PRO A 40 0.08 5.05 8.25
N ALA A 41 1.06 4.27 8.70
CA ALA A 41 2.46 4.71 8.77
C ALA A 41 3.11 4.78 7.38
N HIS A 42 2.82 3.81 6.51
CA HIS A 42 3.25 3.86 5.12
C HIS A 42 2.61 5.04 4.37
N TYR A 43 1.32 5.30 4.61
CA TYR A 43 0.64 6.46 4.04
C TYR A 43 1.30 7.77 4.47
N ASN A 44 1.62 7.92 5.76
CA ASN A 44 2.31 9.10 6.27
C ASN A 44 3.70 9.27 5.68
N TYR A 45 4.41 8.19 5.34
CA TYR A 45 5.69 8.27 4.64
C TYR A 45 5.49 8.88 3.24
N ILE A 46 4.51 8.38 2.48
CA ILE A 46 4.18 8.87 1.13
C ILE A 46 3.76 10.35 1.18
N LYS A 47 2.88 10.69 2.13
CA LYS A 47 2.42 12.06 2.40
C LYS A 47 3.61 12.98 2.72
N TYR A 48 4.49 12.55 3.61
CA TYR A 48 5.67 13.32 3.99
C TYR A 48 6.58 13.61 2.80
N LEU A 49 6.89 12.61 1.97
CA LEU A 49 7.64 12.80 0.72
C LEU A 49 6.93 13.79 -0.21
N ALA A 50 5.60 13.66 -0.35
CA ALA A 50 4.82 14.51 -1.24
C ALA A 50 4.85 15.98 -0.81
N GLU A 51 4.77 16.24 0.49
CA GLU A 51 4.67 17.57 1.08
C GLU A 51 6.05 18.23 1.31
N ASN A 52 7.08 17.45 1.66
CA ASN A 52 8.38 17.97 2.08
C ASN A 52 9.48 17.80 1.03
N SER A 53 9.27 16.94 0.01
CA SER A 53 10.29 16.58 -0.99
C SER A 53 11.64 16.15 -0.39
N ARG A 54 11.61 15.53 0.79
CA ARG A 54 12.79 15.04 1.52
C ARG A 54 12.50 13.67 2.11
N LEU A 55 13.53 12.83 2.23
CA LEU A 55 13.38 11.55 2.89
C LEU A 55 13.10 11.76 4.39
N PRO A 56 12.08 11.08 4.95
CA PRO A 56 11.84 11.12 6.38
C PRO A 56 12.96 10.38 7.13
N VAL A 57 13.08 10.69 8.41
CA VAL A 57 13.99 10.03 9.34
C VAL A 57 13.17 9.65 10.56
N LEU A 58 13.26 8.39 10.99
CA LEU A 58 12.60 7.91 12.20
C LEU A 58 13.14 8.62 13.45
N GLN A 59 12.25 9.14 14.28
CA GLN A 59 12.58 9.88 15.50
C GLN A 59 11.89 9.28 16.72
N MET A 60 12.42 9.60 17.90
CA MET A 60 11.72 9.30 19.16
C MET A 60 10.35 9.98 19.16
N GLY A 61 9.31 9.21 19.49
CA GLY A 61 7.91 9.67 19.47
C GLY A 61 7.13 9.32 18.20
N ASP A 62 7.78 8.79 17.15
CA ASP A 62 7.10 8.33 15.92
C ASP A 62 6.32 7.01 16.08
N TYR A 63 6.52 6.34 17.22
CA TYR A 63 5.77 5.17 17.66
C TYR A 63 5.07 5.47 19.00
N PRO A 64 3.94 6.21 18.99
CA PRO A 64 3.18 6.46 20.21
C PRO A 64 2.35 5.20 20.53
N HIS A 65 2.97 4.25 21.24
CA HIS A 65 2.40 2.91 21.48
C HIS A 65 0.99 2.95 22.07
N ASP A 66 0.78 3.69 23.16
CA ASP A 66 -0.52 3.75 23.84
C ASP A 66 -1.62 4.31 22.92
N TYR A 67 -1.28 5.32 22.12
CA TYR A 67 -2.19 5.89 21.12
C TYR A 67 -2.50 4.91 19.99
N LEU A 68 -1.47 4.20 19.50
CA LEU A 68 -1.61 3.20 18.45
C LEU A 68 -2.53 2.05 18.89
N GLU A 69 -2.38 1.58 20.12
CA GLU A 69 -3.27 0.54 20.65
C GLU A 69 -4.70 1.05 20.85
N GLU A 70 -4.87 2.29 21.32
CA GLU A 70 -6.19 2.91 21.46
C GLU A 70 -6.91 3.08 20.11
N ILE A 71 -6.25 3.64 19.10
CA ILE A 71 -6.86 3.89 17.78
C ILE A 71 -7.19 2.59 17.06
N LYS A 72 -6.34 1.55 17.20
CA LYS A 72 -6.60 0.20 16.69
C LYS A 72 -7.82 -0.42 17.36
N ALA A 73 -7.92 -0.38 18.69
CA ALA A 73 -9.06 -0.91 19.42
C ALA A 73 -10.38 -0.25 19.00
N LYS A 74 -10.33 1.05 18.69
CA LYS A 74 -11.47 1.84 18.20
C LYS A 74 -11.72 1.73 16.69
N HIS A 75 -10.94 0.94 15.97
CA HIS A 75 -11.05 0.73 14.53
C HIS A 75 -10.93 2.03 13.71
N PHE A 76 -9.98 2.90 14.08
CA PHE A 76 -9.64 4.13 13.34
C PHE A 76 -10.85 5.03 13.02
N PRO A 77 -11.57 5.52 14.05
CA PRO A 77 -12.71 6.37 13.82
C PRO A 77 -12.26 7.75 13.29
N PRO A 78 -13.09 8.49 12.55
CA PRO A 78 -12.68 9.73 11.85
C PRO A 78 -12.11 10.83 12.74
N GLU A 79 -12.49 10.86 14.01
CA GLU A 79 -12.01 11.83 15.01
C GLU A 79 -10.58 11.56 15.51
N MET A 80 -10.02 10.37 15.25
CA MET A 80 -8.65 10.01 15.63
C MET A 80 -7.73 10.11 14.42
N SER A 81 -6.69 10.95 14.53
CA SER A 81 -5.76 11.20 13.43
C SER A 81 -4.68 10.11 13.32
N ILE A 82 -4.40 9.69 12.09
CA ILE A 82 -3.25 8.81 11.82
C ILE A 82 -1.91 9.56 11.82
N GLU A 83 -1.89 10.89 11.83
CA GLU A 83 -0.68 11.71 11.65
C GLU A 83 0.49 11.38 12.60
N PRO A 84 0.27 11.02 13.87
CA PRO A 84 1.37 10.64 14.78
C PRO A 84 2.04 9.30 14.41
N LEU A 85 1.40 8.46 13.59
CA LEU A 85 1.86 7.11 13.28
C LEU A 85 2.94 7.17 12.19
N ARG A 86 4.20 7.28 12.58
CA ARG A 86 5.33 7.52 11.66
C ARG A 86 6.46 6.50 11.81
N TYR A 87 6.20 5.39 12.50
CA TYR A 87 7.19 4.39 12.86
C TYR A 87 7.85 3.68 11.65
N GLU A 88 7.25 3.77 10.46
CA GLU A 88 7.82 3.26 9.20
C GLU A 88 8.81 4.22 8.51
N PHE A 89 9.16 5.36 9.11
CA PHE A 89 10.10 6.34 8.56
C PHE A 89 11.55 5.85 8.43
N HIS A 90 11.83 4.60 8.78
CA HIS A 90 13.12 3.94 8.62
C HIS A 90 13.23 3.11 7.33
N GLN A 91 12.12 2.85 6.64
CA GLN A 91 12.08 1.94 5.50
C GLN A 91 12.82 2.48 4.26
N PRO A 92 13.37 1.62 3.40
CA PRO A 92 13.99 2.05 2.14
C PRO A 92 13.00 2.81 1.24
N PRO A 93 13.44 3.89 0.56
CA PRO A 93 12.51 4.87 0.01
C PRO A 93 11.88 4.50 -1.34
N LEU A 94 12.35 3.44 -2.02
CA LEU A 94 12.01 3.19 -3.44
C LEU A 94 10.50 3.08 -3.69
N TYR A 95 9.81 2.24 -2.91
CA TYR A 95 8.36 2.06 -3.01
C TYR A 95 7.62 3.39 -2.79
N TYR A 96 8.03 4.15 -1.79
CA TYR A 96 7.38 5.39 -1.40
C TYR A 96 7.58 6.49 -2.45
N ILE A 97 8.76 6.61 -3.04
CA ILE A 97 9.03 7.56 -4.13
C ILE A 97 8.09 7.30 -5.31
N LEU A 98 7.91 6.02 -5.69
CA LEU A 98 6.97 5.63 -6.74
C LEU A 98 5.53 6.01 -6.35
N ALA A 99 5.11 5.65 -5.14
CA ALA A 99 3.77 5.91 -4.66
C ALA A 99 3.47 7.42 -4.47
N THR A 100 4.48 8.26 -4.20
CA THR A 100 4.33 9.72 -4.12
C THR A 100 3.83 10.33 -5.42
N ILE A 101 4.19 9.77 -6.58
CA ILE A 101 3.67 10.22 -7.88
C ILE A 101 2.15 10.03 -7.91
N VAL A 102 1.68 8.83 -7.52
CA VAL A 102 0.25 8.51 -7.44
C VAL A 102 -0.45 9.35 -6.39
N TYR A 103 0.17 9.56 -5.22
CA TYR A 103 -0.36 10.45 -4.18
C TYR A 103 -0.66 11.84 -4.74
N LYS A 104 0.31 12.45 -5.45
CA LYS A 104 0.15 13.79 -6.03
C LYS A 104 -0.93 13.83 -7.11
N LEU A 105 -0.98 12.82 -7.99
CA LEU A 105 -1.97 12.75 -9.07
C LEU A 105 -3.41 12.57 -8.57
N PHE A 106 -3.60 11.85 -7.47
CA PHE A 106 -4.92 11.51 -6.93
C PHE A 106 -5.23 12.19 -5.59
N ALA A 107 -4.53 13.27 -5.26
CA ALA A 107 -4.73 14.07 -4.05
C ALA A 107 -4.79 13.23 -2.76
N GLY A 108 -3.89 12.26 -2.62
CA GLY A 108 -3.77 11.43 -1.42
C GLY A 108 -4.91 10.42 -1.21
N ARG A 109 -5.75 10.15 -2.21
CA ARG A 109 -6.79 9.10 -2.11
C ARG A 109 -6.17 7.72 -1.88
N LEU A 110 -6.76 6.95 -0.96
CA LEU A 110 -6.22 5.68 -0.51
C LEU A 110 -6.31 4.57 -1.57
N LEU A 111 -7.42 4.48 -2.31
CA LEU A 111 -7.62 3.42 -3.30
C LEU A 111 -6.53 3.42 -4.39
N PRO A 112 -6.21 4.53 -5.07
CA PRO A 112 -5.11 4.58 -6.02
C PRO A 112 -3.77 4.12 -5.43
N LEU A 113 -3.48 4.46 -4.18
CA LEU A 113 -2.25 4.04 -3.50
C LEU A 113 -2.23 2.52 -3.25
N ARG A 114 -3.34 1.95 -2.79
CA ARG A 114 -3.47 0.48 -2.63
C ARG A 114 -3.28 -0.25 -3.95
N LEU A 115 -3.77 0.32 -5.06
CA LEU A 115 -3.62 -0.28 -6.38
C LEU A 115 -2.17 -0.29 -6.89
N VAL A 116 -1.26 0.52 -6.34
CA VAL A 116 0.18 0.44 -6.66
C VAL A 116 0.73 -0.93 -6.31
N SER A 117 0.47 -1.42 -5.10
CA SER A 117 0.90 -2.77 -4.67
C SER A 117 0.25 -3.87 -5.50
N VAL A 118 -1.03 -3.71 -5.86
CA VAL A 118 -1.73 -4.66 -6.74
C VAL A 118 -1.03 -4.72 -8.10
N LEU A 119 -0.71 -3.58 -8.70
CA LEU A 119 -0.02 -3.50 -9.99
C LEU A 119 1.39 -4.11 -9.93
N LEU A 120 2.17 -3.83 -8.87
CA LEU A 120 3.51 -4.40 -8.71
C LEU A 120 3.47 -5.93 -8.61
N GLY A 121 2.53 -6.50 -7.84
CA GLY A 121 2.36 -7.95 -7.78
C GLY A 121 1.86 -8.55 -9.11
N CYS A 122 1.04 -7.83 -9.87
CA CYS A 122 0.65 -8.26 -11.22
C CYS A 122 1.86 -8.32 -12.16
N CYS A 123 2.73 -7.31 -12.12
CA CYS A 123 3.96 -7.29 -12.91
C CYS A 123 4.89 -8.46 -12.51
N LEU A 124 4.99 -8.77 -11.21
CA LEU A 124 5.77 -9.90 -10.73
C LEU A 124 5.26 -11.24 -11.25
N LEU A 125 3.93 -11.45 -11.27
CA LEU A 125 3.32 -12.69 -11.77
C LEU A 125 3.42 -12.86 -13.29
N TRP A 126 3.64 -11.75 -14.02
CA TRP A 126 3.76 -11.75 -15.47
C TRP A 126 5.15 -12.16 -15.97
N VAL A 127 6.20 -11.85 -15.20
CA VAL A 127 7.61 -12.15 -15.52
C VAL A 127 7.93 -13.61 -15.23
#